data_AF-A0A2M6YD67-F1
#
_entry.id   AF-A0A2M6YD67-F1
#
_cell.length_a   1.000
_cell.length_b   1.000
_cell.length_c   1.000
_cell.angle_alpha   90.00
_cell.angle_beta   90.00
_cell.angle_gamma   90.00
#
_symmetry.space_group_name_H-M   'P 1'
#
loop_
_entity.id
_entity.type
_entity.pdbx_description
1 polymer ?
#
loop_
_entity_poly.entity_id
_entity_poly.type
_entity_poly.pdbx_seq_one_letter_code
_entity_poly.pdbx_strand_id
1 'polypeptide(L)' 'MEHKHFHHGTKFIKDNGLKFKIVYTEKFQTRAEAMKREKQLKGWARAKRRSLIADDLELLKKL' A
#
# COMPACT_ATOMS: atom_id res chain seq x y z
N MET A 1 14.67 10.58 6.36
CA MET A 1 13.33 9.97 6.20
C MET A 1 12.32 10.90 6.83
N GLU A 2 11.80 11.83 6.03
CA GLU A 2 11.03 13.00 6.48
C GLU A 2 9.55 12.66 6.68
N HIS A 3 9.17 12.30 7.90
CA HIS A 3 7.77 12.25 8.35
C HIS A 3 7.54 13.30 9.44
N LYS A 4 7.88 14.57 9.16
CA LYS A 4 7.75 15.67 10.14
C LYS A 4 6.82 16.81 9.73
N HIS A 5 6.21 16.82 8.54
CA HIS A 5 5.37 17.94 8.11
C HIS A 5 3.87 17.61 8.20
N PHE A 6 3.23 18.26 9.18
CA PHE A 6 1.89 18.07 9.74
C PHE A 6 0.74 18.59 8.84
N HIS A 7 0.97 18.92 7.57
CA HIS A 7 0.01 19.73 6.79
C HIS A 7 -0.79 19.00 5.71
N HIS A 8 -0.37 17.81 5.25
CA HIS A 8 -1.11 17.07 4.20
C HIS A 8 -1.29 15.57 4.48
N GLY A 9 -1.54 15.19 5.73
CA GLY A 9 -1.98 13.83 6.06
C GLY A 9 -3.46 13.60 5.70
N THR A 10 -3.79 12.44 5.15
CA THR A 10 -5.19 12.05 4.92
C THR A 10 -5.95 12.02 6.25
N LYS A 11 -7.21 12.45 6.25
CA LYS A 11 -8.05 12.60 7.46
C LYS A 11 -8.02 11.34 8.35
N PHE A 12 -8.03 10.17 7.72
CA PHE A 12 -7.98 8.85 8.38
C PHE A 12 -6.73 8.62 9.26
N ILE A 13 -5.56 9.17 8.88
CA ILE A 13 -4.33 9.01 9.65
C ILE A 13 -4.35 9.91 10.90
N LYS A 14 -5.01 11.07 10.82
CA LYS A 14 -5.15 12.02 11.93
C LYS A 14 -6.08 11.49 13.02
N ASP A 15 -7.21 10.90 12.63
CA ASP A 15 -8.23 10.40 13.57
C ASP A 15 -7.81 9.09 14.26
N ASN A 16 -6.97 8.27 13.62
CA ASN A 16 -6.71 6.90 14.08
C ASN A 16 -5.34 6.71 14.76
N GLY A 17 -4.67 7.80 15.15
CA GLY A 17 -3.55 7.83 16.09
C GLY A 17 -2.43 6.83 15.82
N LEU A 18 -1.50 7.18 14.91
CA LEU A 18 -0.09 6.73 14.80
C LEU A 18 0.28 5.23 14.88
N LYS A 19 -0.65 4.29 15.10
CA LYS A 19 -0.38 2.85 15.16
C LYS A 19 -0.53 2.19 13.79
N PHE A 20 0.10 2.76 12.77
CA PHE A 20 0.17 2.17 11.45
C PHE A 20 1.57 1.62 11.20
N LYS A 21 1.65 0.32 10.92
CA LYS A 21 2.88 -0.32 10.46
C LYS A 21 2.82 -0.45 8.94
N ILE A 22 3.88 0.00 8.27
CA ILE A 22 4.09 -0.27 6.85
C ILE A 22 4.39 -1.77 6.73
N VAL A 23 3.47 -2.52 6.13
CA VAL A 23 3.61 -3.98 5.94
C VAL A 23 4.13 -4.35 4.56
N TYR A 24 4.13 -3.41 3.61
CA TYR A 24 4.55 -3.64 2.23
C TYR A 24 4.88 -2.31 1.53
N THR A 25 5.98 -2.29 0.77
CA THR A 25 6.37 -1.16 -0.10
C THR A 25 7.02 -1.70 -1.37
N GLU A 26 6.78 -1.01 -2.49
CA GLU A 26 7.44 -1.29 -3.76
C GLU A 26 8.04 0.00 -4.32
N LYS A 27 9.16 -0.13 -5.02
CA LYS A 27 9.80 0.98 -5.73
C LYS A 27 9.51 0.85 -7.22
N PHE A 28 9.08 1.94 -7.83
CA PHE A 28 8.88 2.06 -9.28
C PHE A 28 9.81 3.12 -9.84
N GLN A 29 10.23 2.95 -11.09
CA GLN A 29 11.11 3.91 -11.76
C GLN A 29 10.35 5.18 -12.14
N THR A 30 9.06 5.05 -12.50
CA THR A 30 8.22 6.19 -12.87
C THR A 30 7.00 6.33 -11.97
N ARG A 31 6.55 7.59 -11.79
CA ARG A 31 5.28 7.89 -11.10
C ARG A 31 4.08 7.22 -11.77
N ALA A 32 4.08 7.10 -13.10
CA ALA A 32 2.99 6.51 -13.85
C ALA A 32 2.81 5.01 -13.52
N GLU A 33 3.90 4.27 -13.35
CA GLU A 33 3.87 2.86 -12.95
C GLU A 33 3.34 2.70 -11.52
N ALA A 34 3.81 3.53 -10.59
CA ALA A 34 3.31 3.53 -9.21
C ALA A 34 1.80 3.76 -9.16
N MET A 35 1.29 4.75 -9.90
CA MET A 35 -0.15 5.05 -9.97
C MET A 35 -0.97 3.90 -10.59
N LYS A 36 -0.45 3.25 -11.64
CA LYS A 36 -1.09 2.07 -12.25
C LYS A 36 -1.17 0.91 -11.26
N ARG A 37 -0.08 0.64 -10.53
CA ARG A 37 -0.02 -0.38 -9.48
C ARG A 37 -1.00 -0.08 -8.36
N GLU A 38 -1.03 1.15 -7.86
CA GLU A 38 -1.97 1.59 -6.82
C GLU A 38 -3.42 1.39 -7.26
N LYS A 39 -3.78 1.79 -8.48
CA LYS A 39 -5.13 1.57 -9.03
C LYS A 39 -5.48 0.09 -9.08
N GLN A 40 -4.53 -0.77 -9.46
CA GLN A 40 -4.74 -2.21 -9.50
C GLN A 40 -4.93 -2.79 -8.09
N LEU A 41 -4.10 -2.40 -7.12
CA LEU A 41 -4.22 -2.84 -5.71
C LEU A 41 -5.53 -2.39 -5.07
N LYS A 42 -6.02 -1.19 -5.40
CA LYS A 42 -7.31 -0.66 -4.91
C LYS A 42 -8.49 -1.53 -5.35
N GLY A 43 -8.41 -2.10 -6.56
CA GLY A 43 -9.42 -3.02 -7.10
C GLY A 43 -9.29 -4.47 -6.62
N TRP A 44 -8.22 -4.84 -5.92
CA TRP A 44 -8.01 -6.21 -5.48
C TRP A 44 -8.86 -6.59 -4.26
N ALA A 45 -9.38 -7.81 -4.30
CA ALA A 45 -9.98 -8.44 -3.14
C ALA A 45 -8.98 -8.47 -1.97
N ARG A 46 -9.51 -8.47 -0.74
CA ARG A 46 -8.68 -8.49 0.48
C ARG A 46 -7.71 -9.67 0.50
N ALA A 47 -8.14 -10.83 -0.01
CA ALA A 47 -7.32 -12.04 -0.10
C ALA A 47 -6.05 -11.80 -0.94
N LYS A 48 -6.23 -11.24 -2.14
CA LYS A 48 -5.12 -10.98 -3.08
C LYS A 48 -4.10 -9.97 -2.54
N ARG A 49 -4.58 -8.94 -1.83
CA ARG A 49 -3.70 -7.99 -1.12
C ARG A 49 -2.94 -8.64 0.04
N ARG A 50 -3.57 -9.55 0.78
CA ARG A 50 -2.91 -10.29 1.86
C ARG A 50 -1.84 -11.24 1.34
N SER A 51 -2.09 -11.95 0.24
CA SER A 51 -1.09 -12.80 -0.42
C SER A 51 0.13 -11.98 -0.85
N LEU A 52 -0.10 -10.79 -1.42
CA LEU A 52 0.98 -9.86 -1.77
C LEU A 52 1.79 -9.41 -0.54
N ILE A 53 1.12 -9.08 0.57
CA ILE A 53 1.79 -8.67 1.82
C ILE A 53 2.57 -9.85 2.44
N ALA A 54 2.08 -11.07 2.28
CA ALA A 54 2.73 -12.29 2.76
C ALA A 54 3.86 -12.79 1.85
N ASP A 55 4.14 -12.08 0.75
CA ASP A 55 5.06 -12.49 -0.33
C ASP A 55 4.72 -13.89 -0.91
N ASP A 56 3.47 -14.31 -0.77
CA ASP A 56 2.96 -15.59 -1.27
C ASP A 56 2.53 -15.43 -2.72
N LEU A 57 3.53 -15.48 -3.60
CA LEU A 57 3.37 -15.35 -5.05
C LEU A 57 2.58 -16.52 -5.65
N GLU A 58 2.58 -17.69 -5.02
CA GLU A 58 1.84 -18.86 -5.48
C GLU A 58 0.34 -18.66 -5.28
N LEU A 59 -0.05 -18.22 -4.07
CA LEU A 59 -1.43 -17.87 -3.76
C LEU A 59 -1.91 -16.66 -4.57
N LEU A 60 -1.02 -15.70 -4.83
CA LEU A 60 -1.32 -14.52 -5.65
C LEU A 60 -1.67 -14.88 -7.10
N LYS A 61 -1.01 -15.89 -7.69
CA LYS A 61 -1.30 -16.37 -9.05
C LYS A 61 -2.61 -17.16 -9.12
N LYS A 62 -3.04 -17.76 -8.02
CA LYS A 62 -4.24 -18.60 -7.93
C LYS A 62 -5.53 -17.80 -7.72
N LEU A 63 -5.44 -16.57 -7.22
CA LEU A 63 -6.55 -15.64 -6.92
C LEU A 63 -6.76 -14.59 -8.01
#